data_AF-A0A350QHS4-F1
#
_entry.id   AF-A0A350QHS4-F1
#
_cell.length_a   1.000
_cell.length_b   1.000
_cell.length_c   1.000
_cell.angle_alpha   90.00
_cell.angle_beta   90.00
_cell.angle_gamma   90.00
#
_symmetry.space_group_name_H-M   'P 1'
#
loop_
_entity.id
_entity.type
_entity.pdbx_description
1 polymer ?
#
loop_
_entity_poly.entity_id
_entity_poly.type
_entity_poly.pdbx_seq_one_letter_code
_entity_poly.pdbx_strand_id
1 'polypeptide(L)' 'MIAEYGQLALTFALALSVLLATVPLYGSFSANQRALLQAKPLAIGLFIFCLLAKLALVHAFLTSDFTVINVATNSSSILP' A
#
# COMPACT_ATOMS: atom_id res chain seq x y z
N MET A 1 -17.64 2.29 4.89
CA MET A 1 -17.35 0.90 4.49
C MET A 1 -16.20 0.77 3.49
N ILE A 2 -16.03 1.64 2.48
CA ILE A 2 -14.85 1.58 1.56
C ILE A 2 -13.50 1.69 2.28
N ALA A 3 -13.44 2.47 3.38
CA ALA A 3 -12.24 2.59 4.20
C ALA A 3 -11.84 1.25 4.88
N GLU A 4 -12.81 0.43 5.30
CA GLU A 4 -12.54 -0.88 5.93
C GLU A 4 -11.87 -1.84 4.93
N TYR A 5 -12.32 -1.84 3.67
CA TYR A 5 -11.69 -2.62 2.60
C TYR A 5 -10.26 -2.14 2.28
N GLY A 6 -10.00 -0.82 2.35
CA GLY A 6 -8.66 -0.27 2.20
C GLY A 6 -7.70 -0.72 3.30
N GLN A 7 -8.16 -0.76 4.55
CA GLN A 7 -7.36 -1.21 5.69
C GLN A 7 -7.08 -2.72 5.64
N LEU A 8 -8.06 -3.53 5.23
CA LEU A 8 -7.86 -4.96 4.95
C LEU A 8 -6.82 -5.17 3.83
N ALA A 9 -6.92 -4.42 2.73
CA ALA A 9 -5.96 -4.50 1.63
C ALA A 9 -4.52 -4.14 2.08
N LEU A 10 -4.37 -3.11 2.92
CA LEU A 10 -3.09 -2.75 3.54
C LEU A 10 -2.52 -3.85 4.44
N THR A 11 -3.37 -4.55 5.19
CA THR A 11 -2.94 -5.67 6.04
C THR A 11 -2.38 -6.82 5.20
N PHE A 12 -3.04 -7.18 4.10
CA PHE A 12 -2.53 -8.18 3.16
C PHE A 12 -1.26 -7.72 2.43
N ALA A 13 -1.18 -6.44 2.05
CA ALA A 13 0.03 -5.87 1.46
C ALA A 13 1.22 -5.98 2.43
N LEU A 14 1.02 -5.68 3.72
CA LEU A 14 2.06 -5.81 4.74
C LEU A 14 2.56 -7.26 4.87
N ALA A 15 1.63 -8.22 4.96
CA ALA A 15 1.97 -9.64 5.03
C ALA A 15 2.77 -10.12 3.80
N LEU A 16 2.35 -9.72 2.60
CA LEU A 16 3.05 -10.05 1.36
C LEU A 16 4.42 -9.36 1.25
N SER A 17 4.55 -8.14 1.78
CA SER A 17 5.83 -7.42 1.80
C SER A 17 6.87 -8.13 2.67
N VAL A 18 6.46 -8.61 3.85
CA VAL A 18 7.34 -9.40 4.73
C VAL A 18 7.75 -10.72 4.05
N LEU A 19 6.82 -11.41 3.40
CA LEU A 19 7.12 -12.62 2.64
C LEU A 19 8.08 -12.33 1.47
N LEU A 20 7.86 -11.24 0.74
CA LEU A 20 8.70 -10.84 -0.40
C LEU A 20 10.09 -10.40 0.06
N ALA A 21 10.24 -9.85 1.26
CA ALA A 21 11.54 -9.49 1.81
C ALA A 21 12.34 -10.73 2.27
N THR A 22 11.66 -11.74 2.82
CA THR A 22 12.31 -12.90 3.47
C THR A 22 12.58 -14.05 2.49
N VAL A 23 11.61 -14.41 1.64
CA VAL A 23 11.67 -15.59 0.75
C VAL A 23 12.79 -15.50 -0.30
N PRO A 24 12.92 -14.43 -1.11
CA PRO A 24 14.01 -14.31 -2.08
C PRO A 24 15.36 -14.04 -1.43
N LEU A 25 15.40 -13.40 -0.25
CA LEU A 25 16.64 -13.22 0.50
C LEU A 25 17.22 -14.58 0.92
N TYR A 26 16.39 -15.44 1.51
CA TYR A 26 16.77 -16.82 1.82
C TYR A 26 17.10 -17.64 0.55
N GLY A 27 16.30 -17.47 -0.51
CA GLY A 27 16.52 -18.10 -1.81
C GLY A 27 17.87 -17.76 -2.44
N SER A 28 18.33 -16.52 -2.26
CA SER A 28 19.65 -16.05 -2.71
C SER A 28 20.79 -16.72 -1.94
N PHE A 29 20.65 -16.92 -0.63
CA PHE A 29 21.67 -17.59 0.18
C PHE A 29 21.74 -19.10 -0.09
N SER A 30 20.61 -19.73 -0.36
CA SER A 30 20.53 -21.18 -0.53
C SER A 30 20.73 -21.67 -1.98
N ALA A 31 21.09 -20.78 -2.91
CA ALA A 31 21.15 -21.04 -4.37
C ALA A 31 19.88 -21.69 -4.96
N ASN A 32 18.75 -21.50 -4.28
CA ASN A 32 17.49 -22.16 -4.60
C ASN A 32 16.70 -21.31 -5.59
N GLN A 33 16.85 -21.62 -6.88
CA GLN A 33 16.26 -20.85 -7.98
C GLN A 33 14.72 -20.79 -7.92
N ARG A 34 14.07 -21.81 -7.36
CA ARG A 34 12.62 -21.83 -7.13
C ARG A 34 12.14 -20.76 -6.14
N ALA A 35 12.88 -20.55 -5.06
CA ALA A 35 12.58 -19.52 -4.06
C ALA A 35 12.82 -18.11 -4.64
N LEU A 36 13.83 -17.97 -5.49
CA LEU A 36 14.09 -16.71 -6.21
C LEU A 36 12.98 -16.39 -7.25
N LEU A 37 12.50 -17.40 -7.97
CA LEU A 37 11.43 -17.24 -8.96
C LEU A 37 10.08 -16.82 -8.33
N GLN A 38 9.83 -17.21 -7.07
CA GLN A 38 8.64 -16.77 -6.33
C GLN A 38 8.63 -15.27 -5.99
N ALA A 39 9.75 -14.56 -6.10
CA ALA A 39 9.80 -13.11 -5.88
C ALA A 39 8.87 -12.34 -6.84
N LYS A 40 8.82 -12.77 -8.12
CA LYS A 40 8.01 -12.09 -9.15
C LYS A 40 6.50 -12.10 -8.84
N PRO A 41 5.85 -13.27 -8.59
CA PRO A 41 4.43 -13.28 -8.26
C PRO A 41 4.11 -12.58 -6.94
N LEU A 42 4.99 -12.67 -5.92
CA LEU A 42 4.80 -11.94 -4.66
C LEU A 42 4.85 -10.42 -4.85
N ALA A 43 5.78 -9.92 -5.67
CA ALA A 43 5.88 -8.50 -5.98
C ALA A 43 4.63 -7.98 -6.73
N ILE A 44 4.10 -8.77 -7.65
CA ILE A 44 2.83 -8.45 -8.35
C ILE A 44 1.67 -8.40 -7.36
N GLY A 45 1.57 -9.40 -6.46
CA GLY A 45 0.57 -9.42 -5.41
C GLY A 45 0.64 -8.18 -4.52
N LEU A 46 1.83 -7.85 -4.01
CA LEU A 46 2.08 -6.66 -3.20
C LEU A 46 1.63 -5.38 -3.91
N PHE A 47 1.98 -5.23 -5.19
CA PHE A 47 1.60 -4.06 -5.98
C PHE A 47 0.08 -3.93 -6.10
N ILE A 48 -0.63 -5.03 -6.39
CA ILE A 48 -2.09 -5.03 -6.52
C ILE A 48 -2.77 -4.61 -5.22
N PHE A 49 -2.38 -5.20 -4.08
CA PHE A 49 -2.98 -4.86 -2.78
C PHE A 49 -2.68 -3.42 -2.37
N CYS A 50 -1.46 -2.94 -2.62
CA CYS A 50 -1.09 -1.55 -2.35
C CYS A 50 -1.88 -0.56 -3.23
N LEU A 51 -2.03 -0.87 -4.52
CA LEU A 51 -2.82 -0.08 -5.46
C LEU A 51 -4.30 -0.04 -5.05
N LEU A 52 -4.87 -1.17 -4.65
CA LEU A 52 -6.27 -1.26 -4.20
C LEU A 52 -6.49 -0.43 -2.93
N ALA A 53 -5.57 -0.49 -1.96
CA ALA A 53 -5.60 0.36 -0.77
C ALA A 53 -5.51 1.86 -1.12
N LYS A 54 -4.63 2.23 -2.05
CA LYS A 54 -4.49 3.62 -2.50
C LYS A 54 -5.75 4.11 -3.21
N LEU A 55 -6.38 3.28 -4.04
CA LEU A 55 -7.65 3.60 -4.69
C LEU A 55 -8.78 3.79 -3.68
N ALA A 56 -8.88 2.92 -2.67
CA ALA A 56 -9.84 3.06 -1.59
C ALA A 56 -9.65 4.38 -0.82
N LEU A 57 -8.40 4.76 -0.56
CA LEU A 57 -8.07 6.04 0.07
C LEU A 57 -8.45 7.23 -0.80
N VAL A 58 -8.10 7.21 -2.10
CA VAL A 58 -8.47 8.29 -3.05
C VAL A 58 -9.99 8.43 -3.13
N HIS A 59 -10.72 7.32 -3.22
CA HIS A 59 -12.18 7.37 -3.24
C HIS A 59 -12.72 8.01 -1.96
N ALA A 60 -12.22 7.62 -0.78
CA ALA A 60 -12.62 8.20 0.50
C ALA A 60 -12.32 9.72 0.56
N PHE A 61 -11.18 10.15 0.02
CA PHE A 61 -10.83 11.58 -0.11
C PHE A 61 -11.76 12.33 -1.07
N LEU A 62 -12.17 11.71 -2.19
CA LEU A 62 -13.09 12.33 -3.14
C LEU A 62 -14.53 12.42 -2.58
N THR A 63 -14.94 11.47 -1.74
CA THR A 63 -16.28 11.48 -1.13
C THR A 63 -16.38 12.34 0.12
N SER A 64 -15.25 12.74 0.72
CA SER A 64 -15.24 13.43 2.01
C SER A 64 -14.67 14.84 1.89
N ASP A 65 -15.36 15.85 2.44
CA ASP A 65 -14.98 17.28 2.41
C ASP A 65 -13.70 17.64 3.21
N PHE A 66 -12.95 16.65 3.68
CA PHE A 66 -11.70 16.85 4.42
C PHE A 66 -10.68 17.68 3.64
N THR A 67 -10.66 17.63 2.31
CA THR A 67 -9.76 18.47 1.49
C THR A 67 -10.06 19.95 1.67
N VAL A 68 -11.34 20.35 1.66
CA VAL A 68 -11.75 21.76 1.80
C VAL A 68 -11.51 22.24 3.23
N ILE A 69 -11.86 21.44 4.24
CA ILE A 69 -11.60 21.76 5.65
C ILE A 69 -10.10 21.81 5.94
N ASN A 70 -9.31 20.89 5.37
CA ASN A 70 -7.85 20.86 5.51
C ASN A 70 -7.21 22.13 4.92
N VAL A 71 -7.66 22.55 3.73
CA VAL A 71 -7.25 23.82 3.12
C VAL A 71 -7.71 24.99 3.99
N ALA A 72 -8.97 25.08 4.41
CA ALA A 72 -9.45 26.19 5.25
C ALA A 72 -8.74 26.30 6.61
N THR A 73 -8.32 25.16 7.20
CA THR A 73 -7.66 25.13 8.52
C THR A 73 -6.16 25.38 8.42
N ASN A 74 -5.50 24.95 7.33
CA ASN A 74 -4.04 25.06 7.17
C ASN A 74 -3.62 26.14 6.15
N SER A 75 -4.54 26.72 5.39
CA SER A 75 -4.29 27.93 4.59
C SER A 75 -4.42 29.15 5.50
N SER A 76 -3.29 29.54 6.09
CA SER A 76 -3.12 30.89 6.62
C SER A 76 -3.18 31.89 5.47
N SER A 77 -4.26 32.68 5.38
CA SER A 77 -4.35 33.85 4.49
C SER A 77 -3.43 35.01 4.95
N ILE A 78 -2.78 34.85 6.11
CA ILE A 78 -1.69 35.70 6.60
C ILE A 78 -0.39 35.05 6.14
N LEU A 79 -0.04 35.30 4.88
CA LEU A 79 1.36 35.48 4.53
C LEU A 79 1.58 37.00 4.45
N PRO A 80 2.67 37.57 5.01
CA PRO A 80 3.12 38.89 4.59
C PRO A 80 3.47 38.91 3.10
#